data_AF-A0A420Z8I2-F1
#
_entry.id   AF-A0A420Z8I2-F1
#
_cell.length_a   1.000
_cell.length_b   1.000
_cell.length_c   1.000
_cell.angle_alpha   90.00
_cell.angle_beta   90.00
_cell.angle_gamma   90.00
#
_symmetry.space_group_name_H-M   'P 1'
#
loop_
_entity.id
_entity.type
_entity.pdbx_description
1 polymer ?
#
loop_
_entity_poly.entity_id
_entity_poly.type
_entity_poly.pdbx_seq_one_letter_code
_entity_poly.pdbx_strand_id
1 'polypeptide(L)'
;MPYIRLGRRELYRPGIDIIVKNLRSSKTKTADATYVIYKIVKSVFGNCDHWVDKSEPMKILRCVEEEYYRNVIISHEELAKVRNGDI
;
A
#
# COMPACT_ATOMS: atom_id res chain seq x y z
N MET A 1 5.02 13.64 0.16
CA MET A 1 5.17 12.17 0.04
C MET A 1 6.55 11.85 -0.50
N PRO A 2 7.35 11.00 0.15
CA PRO A 2 8.62 10.57 -0.41
C PRO A 2 8.36 9.61 -1.58
N TYR A 3 8.23 10.16 -2.78
CA TYR A 3 8.09 9.36 -3.99
C TYR A 3 9.41 8.66 -4.28
N ILE A 4 9.38 7.33 -4.42
CA ILE A 4 10.52 6.62 -4.99
C ILE A 4 10.65 7.03 -6.46
N ARG A 5 11.86 7.40 -6.87
CA ARG A 5 12.18 7.78 -8.25
C ARG A 5 11.85 6.61 -9.18
N LEU A 6 11.39 6.90 -10.40
CA LEU A 6 10.97 5.90 -11.39
C LEU A 6 12.01 4.78 -11.59
N GLY A 7 13.29 5.11 -11.75
CA GLY A 7 14.35 4.11 -11.91
C GLY A 7 14.52 3.16 -10.72
N ARG A 8 14.17 3.59 -9.49
CA ARG A 8 14.16 2.70 -8.33
C ARG A 8 12.91 1.82 -8.27
N ARG A 9 11.79 2.21 -8.90
CA ARG A 9 10.56 1.39 -8.96
C ARG A 9 10.81 0.09 -9.71
N GLU A 10 11.55 0.17 -10.82
CA GLU A 10 11.87 -0.98 -11.67
C GLU A 10 12.65 -2.06 -10.93
N LEU A 11 13.44 -1.71 -9.91
CA LEU A 11 14.15 -2.69 -9.07
C LEU A 11 13.19 -3.58 -8.28
N TYR A 12 12.06 -3.05 -7.84
CA TYR A 12 11.11 -3.77 -6.99
C TYR A 12 9.98 -4.43 -7.79
N ARG A 13 9.75 -3.96 -9.02
CA ARG A 13 8.61 -4.33 -9.86
C ARG A 13 8.49 -5.85 -10.09
N PRO A 14 9.54 -6.60 -10.46
CA PRO A 14 9.40 -8.05 -10.68
C PRO A 14 8.94 -8.80 -9.42
N GLY A 15 9.47 -8.43 -8.26
CA GLY A 15 9.10 -9.04 -6.98
C GLY A 15 7.66 -8.70 -6.57
N ILE A 16 7.26 -7.45 -6.75
CA ILE A 16 5.89 -7.00 -6.49
C ILE A 16 4.90 -7.74 -7.41
N ASP A 17 5.22 -7.89 -8.70
CA ASP A 17 4.34 -8.55 -9.67
C ASP A 17 4.07 -10.02 -9.30
N ILE A 18 5.09 -10.74 -8.80
CA ILE A 18 4.94 -12.10 -8.29
C ILE A 18 4.00 -12.14 -7.08
N ILE A 19 4.21 -11.24 -6.11
CA ILE A 19 3.36 -11.15 -4.91
C ILE A 19 1.91 -10.85 -5.31
N VAL A 20 1.69 -9.88 -6.18
CA VAL A 20 0.36 -9.50 -6.67
C VAL A 20 -0.31 -10.67 -7.40
N LYS A 21 0.43 -11.41 -8.24
CA LYS A 21 -0.09 -12.60 -8.91
C LYS A 21 -0.60 -13.63 -7.90
N ASN A 22 0.19 -13.94 -6.88
CA ASN A 22 -0.18 -14.91 -5.85
C ASN A 22 -1.40 -14.44 -5.04
N LEU A 23 -1.44 -13.17 -4.64
CA LEU A 23 -2.56 -12.59 -3.90
C LEU A 23 -3.87 -12.60 -4.69
N ARG A 24 -3.82 -12.34 -6.01
CA ARG A 24 -5.00 -12.38 -6.89
C ARG A 24 -5.57 -13.79 -7.03
N SER A 25 -4.72 -14.81 -6.96
CA SER A 25 -5.14 -16.22 -7.01
C SER A 25 -5.57 -16.78 -5.66
N SER A 26 -5.37 -16.05 -4.56
CA SER A 26 -5.72 -16.50 -3.22
C SER A 26 -7.21 -16.35 -2.90
N LYS A 27 -7.80 -17.39 -2.30
CA LYS A 27 -9.15 -17.33 -1.72
C LYS A 27 -9.22 -16.44 -0.47
N THR A 28 -8.09 -16.24 0.20
CA THR A 28 -7.94 -15.46 1.45
C THR A 28 -7.15 -14.17 1.21
N LYS A 29 -7.35 -13.53 0.05
CA LYS A 29 -6.61 -12.33 -0.40
C LYS A 29 -6.37 -11.28 0.69
N THR A 30 -7.36 -11.01 1.54
CA THR A 30 -7.26 -9.99 2.61
C THR A 30 -6.29 -10.41 3.70
N ALA A 31 -6.37 -11.65 4.17
CA ALA A 31 -5.48 -12.18 5.21
C ALA A 31 -4.04 -12.28 4.68
N ASP A 32 -3.88 -12.79 3.46
CA ASP A 32 -2.58 -12.95 2.83
C ASP A 32 -1.91 -11.60 2.57
N ALA A 33 -2.66 -10.61 2.07
CA ALA A 33 -2.14 -9.25 1.88
C ALA A 33 -1.70 -8.61 3.20
N THR A 34 -2.52 -8.78 4.26
CA THR A 34 -2.19 -8.32 5.61
C THR A 34 -0.88 -8.93 6.10
N TYR A 35 -0.72 -10.24 5.93
CA TYR A 35 0.51 -10.95 6.31
C TYR A 35 1.73 -10.43 5.54
N VAL A 36 1.62 -10.25 4.21
CA VAL A 36 2.72 -9.73 3.38
C VAL A 36 3.15 -8.34 3.85
N ILE A 37 2.20 -7.42 4.04
CA ILE A 37 2.48 -6.06 4.51
C ILE A 37 3.16 -6.10 5.87
N TYR A 38 2.62 -6.87 6.82
CA TYR A 38 3.21 -7.04 8.15
C TYR A 38 4.64 -7.58 8.07
N LYS A 39 4.88 -8.60 7.24
CA LYS A 39 6.22 -9.20 7.07
C LYS A 39 7.21 -8.22 6.48
N ILE A 40 6.83 -7.39 5.51
CA ILE A 40 7.70 -6.34 4.95
C ILE A 40 8.07 -5.34 6.05
N VAL A 41 7.07 -4.80 6.74
CA VAL A 41 7.28 -3.82 7.81
C VAL A 41 8.18 -4.38 8.91
N LYS A 42 7.88 -5.58 9.41
CA LYS A 42 8.66 -6.22 10.47
C LYS A 42 10.10 -6.53 10.03
N SER A 43 10.31 -6.94 8.79
CA SER A 43 11.66 -7.32 8.33
C SER A 43 12.55 -6.11 8.09
N VAL A 44 11.97 -4.97 7.68
CA VAL A 44 12.74 -3.74 7.42
C VAL A 44 12.94 -2.92 8.69
N PHE A 45 11.93 -2.86 9.57
CA PHE A 45 11.92 -1.93 10.72
C PHE A 45 11.80 -2.62 12.09
N GLY A 46 11.65 -3.95 12.14
CA GLY A 46 11.38 -4.67 13.39
C GLY A 46 12.55 -4.75 14.36
N ASN A 47 13.79 -4.58 13.87
CA ASN A 47 15.01 -4.64 14.70
C ASN A 47 15.62 -3.24 14.95
N CYS A 48 14.88 -2.17 14.72
CA CYS A 48 15.41 -0.83 14.98
C CYS A 48 15.50 -0.57 16.49
N ASP A 49 16.67 -0.15 16.97
CA ASP A 49 16.88 0.15 18.39
C ASP A 49 16.27 1.50 18.80
N HIS A 50 16.24 2.47 17.87
CA HIS A 50 15.71 3.80 18.13
C HIS A 50 14.18 3.88 17.91
N TRP A 51 13.48 4.50 18.87
CA TRP A 51 12.03 4.65 18.83
C TRP A 51 11.52 5.42 17.60
N VAL A 52 12.30 6.40 17.11
CA VAL A 52 11.97 7.17 15.89
C VAL A 52 11.82 6.23 14.69
N ASP A 53 12.72 5.27 14.55
CA ASP A 53 12.70 4.28 13.47
C ASP A 53 11.57 3.27 13.64
N LYS A 54 11.18 2.97 14.89
CA LYS A 54 10.00 2.13 15.19
C LYS A 54 8.68 2.79 14.79
N SER A 55 8.61 4.13 14.78
CA SER A 55 7.42 4.89 14.40
C SER A 55 7.26 5.09 12.89
N GLU A 56 8.36 4.97 12.14
CA GLU A 56 8.42 5.23 10.70
C GLU A 56 7.48 4.35 9.87
N PRO A 57 7.30 3.04 10.16
CA PRO A 57 6.33 2.22 9.48
C PRO A 57 4.90 2.74 9.55
N MET A 58 4.49 3.30 10.69
CA MET A 58 3.14 3.81 10.87
C MET A 58 2.90 5.04 10.00
N LYS A 59 3.91 5.91 9.86
CA LYS A 59 3.84 7.07 8.96
C LYS A 59 3.73 6.61 7.50
N ILE A 60 4.50 5.60 7.11
CA ILE A 60 4.45 5.03 5.76
C ILE A 60 3.06 4.46 5.46
N LEU A 61 2.49 3.65 6.38
CA LEU A 61 1.16 3.06 6.19
C LEU A 61 0.08 4.12 6.05
N ARG A 62 0.14 5.19 6.85
CA ARG A 62 -0.78 6.33 6.73
C ARG A 62 -0.66 7.03 5.38
N CYS A 63 0.56 7.22 4.87
CA CYS A 63 0.73 7.77 3.52
C CYS A 63 0.12 6.86 2.45
N VAL A 64 0.31 5.53 2.55
CA VAL A 64 -0.28 4.58 1.60
C VAL A 64 -1.81 4.62 1.64
N GLU A 65 -2.40 4.70 2.83
CA GLU A 65 -3.85 4.84 3.02
C GLU A 65 -4.38 6.11 2.33
N GLU A 66 -3.75 7.26 2.58
CA GLU A 66 -4.14 8.53 1.96
C GLU A 66 -4.00 8.50 0.43
N GLU A 67 -2.97 7.84 -0.10
CA GLU A 67 -2.76 7.67 -1.54
C GLU A 67 -3.84 6.81 -2.17
N TYR A 68 -4.20 5.70 -1.52
CA TYR A 68 -5.26 4.82 -2.00
C TYR A 68 -6.61 5.53 -1.99
N TYR A 69 -6.91 6.28 -0.92
CA TYR A 69 -8.13 7.07 -0.84
C TYR A 69 -8.22 8.10 -1.99
N ARG A 70 -7.15 8.87 -2.21
CA ARG A 70 -7.11 9.92 -3.25
C ARG A 70 -7.11 9.42 -4.68
N ASN A 71 -6.53 8.26 -4.96
CA ASN A 71 -6.39 7.79 -6.34
C ASN A 71 -7.45 6.75 -6.73
N VAL A 72 -8.05 6.07 -5.75
CA VAL A 72 -9.00 4.97 -6.02
C VAL A 72 -10.37 5.33 -5.47
N ILE A 73 -10.48 5.62 -4.17
CA ILE A 73 -11.79 5.78 -3.52
C ILE A 73 -12.49 7.08 -3.96
N ILE A 74 -11.83 8.23 -3.87
CA ILE A 74 -12.45 9.52 -4.20
C ILE A 74 -12.94 9.54 -5.66
N SER A 75 -12.18 8.94 -6.59
CA SER A 75 -12.58 8.84 -7.99
C SER A 75 -13.89 8.04 -8.17
N HIS A 76 -14.08 6.99 -7.36
CA HIS A 76 -15.31 6.21 -7.37
C HIS A 76 -16.46 6.95 -6.68
N GLU A 77 -16.19 7.69 -5.60
CA GLU A 77 -17.19 8.51 -4.92
C GLU A 77 -17.68 9.66 -5.81
N GLU A 78 -16.78 10.32 -6.53
CA GLU A 78 -17.13 11.36 -7.50
C GLU A 78 -17.96 10.80 -8.66
N LEU A 79 -17.56 9.65 -9.23
CA LEU A 79 -18.35 8.96 -10.24
C LEU A 79 -19.73 8.53 -9.72
N ALA A 80 -19.84 8.15 -8.45
CA ALA A 80 -21.11 7.79 -7.82
C ALA A 80 -22.02 9.02 -7.63
N LYS A 81 -21.47 10.18 -7.22
CA LYS A 81 -22.21 11.44 -7.09
C LYS A 81 -22.80 11.90 -8.43
N VAL A 82 -22.00 11.83 -9.50
CA VAL A 82 -22.47 12.12 -10.87
C VAL A 82 -23.56 11.14 -11.30
N ARG A 83 -23.40 9.84 -11.02
CA ARG A 83 -24.42 8.83 -11.34
C ARG A 83 -25.73 9.00 -10.58
N ASN A 84 -25.66 9.48 -9.34
CA ASN A 84 -26.83 9.69 -8.48
C ASN A 84 -27.53 11.03 -8.73
N GLY A 85 -26.96 11.90 -9.56
CA GLY A 85 -27.52 13.23 -9.88
C GLY A 85 -27.38 14.24 -8.75
N ASP A 86 -26.45 14.02 -7.81
CA ASP A 86 -26.08 15.01 -6.79
C ASP A 86 -25.30 16.20 -7.39
N ILE A 87 -24.80 16.04 -8.63
CA ILE A 87 -24.15 17.05 -9.48
C ILE A 87 -24.61 16.84 -10.93
#